data_AF-A0A832NJF3-F1
#
_entry.id   AF-A0A832NJF3-F1
#
_cell.length_a   1.000
_cell.length_b   1.000
_cell.length_c   1.000
_cell.angle_alpha   90.00
_cell.angle_beta   90.00
_cell.angle_gamma   90.00
#
_symmetry.space_group_name_H-M   'P 1'
#
loop_
_entity.id
_entity.type
_entity.pdbx_description
1 polymer ?
#
loop_
_entity_poly.entity_id
_entity_poly.type
_entity_poly.pdbx_seq_one_letter_code
_entity_poly.pdbx_strand_id
1 'polypeptide(L)'
;MVCNVPGSKYSNLSVRREVREVLDELRAELKISDLNDLLILLVSTYREHTNIISKLEEVVTNTVSKVVREILSAYTNTISKAGSAHTNSISKETGSHTSTVSKASNHHTNSVSMTHTNIASKSGKKKSAWEILVEQKLTCASSVKRGSPERVIESLRRQGAVIIRTDEDVCAVLPEFWFEFKKTLGEVKTPDEREVFGKLKDERMKKLFSMLRKHGALYLDNRSREWVYDYSFIEEPLEREENRVNEYVEEYLEALK
;
A
#
# COMPACT_ATOMS: atom_id res chain seq x y z
N MET A 1 26.76 -60.53 40.42
CA MET A 1 25.99 -59.94 39.30
C MET A 1 25.52 -58.56 39.73
N VAL A 2 26.17 -57.51 39.26
CA VAL A 2 25.79 -56.13 39.55
C VAL A 2 24.96 -55.65 38.36
N CYS A 3 23.67 -55.40 38.58
CA CYS A 3 22.79 -54.83 37.57
C CYS A 3 23.11 -53.34 37.45
N ASN A 4 23.64 -52.94 36.30
CA ASN A 4 23.97 -51.56 35.98
C ASN A 4 22.68 -50.86 35.51
N VAL A 5 22.06 -50.06 36.37
CA VAL A 5 20.91 -49.21 35.99
C VAL A 5 21.47 -47.96 35.30
N PRO A 6 21.11 -47.66 34.05
CA PRO A 6 21.60 -46.46 33.39
C PRO A 6 21.08 -45.22 34.14
N GLY A 7 22.02 -44.33 34.49
CA GLY A 7 21.77 -43.15 35.31
C GLY A 7 20.64 -42.29 34.75
N SER A 8 19.57 -42.17 35.54
CA SER A 8 18.49 -41.22 35.33
C SER A 8 19.08 -39.80 35.32
N LYS A 9 19.17 -39.19 34.13
CA LYS A 9 19.49 -37.77 33.95
C LYS A 9 18.21 -36.92 34.01
N TYR A 10 17.39 -37.10 35.04
CA TYR A 10 16.25 -36.20 35.24
C TYR A 10 16.71 -34.98 36.04
N SER A 11 16.85 -33.85 35.36
CA SER A 11 16.82 -32.54 36.00
C SER A 11 15.37 -32.26 36.39
N ASN A 12 15.11 -32.04 37.69
CA ASN A 12 13.78 -31.66 38.16
C ASN A 12 13.37 -30.34 37.47
N LEU A 13 12.47 -30.42 36.48
CA LEU A 13 11.92 -29.24 35.83
C LEU A 13 10.87 -28.65 36.77
N SER A 14 11.21 -27.56 37.45
CA SER A 14 10.25 -26.76 38.21
C SER A 14 9.37 -26.01 37.22
N VAL A 15 8.23 -26.61 36.89
CA VAL A 15 7.21 -26.00 36.05
C VAL A 15 6.33 -25.12 36.94
N ARG A 16 6.04 -23.90 36.49
CA ARG A 16 5.13 -22.99 37.19
C ARG A 16 3.77 -23.65 37.38
N ARG A 17 3.08 -23.34 38.48
CA ARG A 17 1.82 -24.00 38.85
C ARG A 17 0.78 -23.92 37.73
N GLU A 18 0.68 -22.76 37.10
CA GLU A 18 -0.26 -22.48 36.03
C GLU A 18 0.01 -23.36 34.80
N VAL A 19 1.28 -23.58 34.46
CA VAL A 19 1.67 -24.43 33.33
C VAL A 19 1.42 -25.90 33.66
N ARG A 20 1.60 -26.31 34.93
CA ARG A 20 1.30 -27.68 35.35
C ARG A 20 -0.19 -27.98 35.30
N GLU A 21 -1.04 -27.05 35.73
CA GLU A 21 -2.50 -27.18 35.65
C GLU A 21 -2.95 -27.39 34.20
N VAL A 22 -2.45 -26.59 33.25
CA VAL A 22 -2.75 -26.75 31.81
C VAL A 22 -2.27 -28.11 31.28
N LEU A 23 -1.08 -28.56 31.68
CA LEU A 23 -0.57 -29.87 31.28
C LEU A 23 -1.42 -31.02 31.83
N ASP A 24 -1.89 -30.92 33.07
CA ASP A 24 -2.75 -31.94 33.69
C ASP A 24 -4.15 -31.96 33.07
N GLU A 25 -4.72 -30.80 32.71
CA GLU A 25 -5.97 -30.69 31.94
C GLU A 25 -5.85 -31.34 30.56
N LEU A 26 -4.81 -30.98 29.79
CA LEU A 26 -4.54 -31.57 28.48
C LEU A 26 -4.29 -33.08 28.56
N ARG A 27 -3.62 -33.52 29.62
CA ARG A 27 -3.39 -34.94 29.90
C ARG A 27 -4.71 -35.69 30.11
N ALA A 28 -5.62 -35.11 30.88
CA ALA A 28 -6.95 -35.68 31.12
C ALA A 28 -7.81 -35.70 29.85
N GLU A 29 -7.75 -34.63 29.05
CA GLU A 29 -8.47 -34.49 27.78
C GLU A 29 -8.01 -35.52 26.75
N LEU A 30 -6.68 -35.66 26.56
CA LEU A 30 -6.08 -36.60 25.62
C LEU A 30 -5.99 -38.04 26.18
N LYS A 31 -6.45 -38.26 27.41
CA LYS A 31 -6.41 -39.55 28.13
C LYS A 31 -5.01 -40.16 28.21
N ILE A 32 -3.99 -39.33 28.39
CA ILE A 32 -2.59 -39.76 28.46
C ILE A 32 -2.25 -40.05 29.93
N SER A 33 -1.70 -41.23 30.20
CA SER A 33 -1.42 -41.65 31.58
C SER A 33 -0.08 -41.16 32.11
N ASP A 34 0.86 -40.73 31.27
CA ASP A 34 2.16 -40.22 31.70
C ASP A 34 2.40 -38.79 31.19
N LEU A 35 2.90 -37.92 32.06
CA LEU A 35 3.26 -36.56 31.70
C LEU A 35 4.39 -36.55 30.67
N ASN A 36 5.33 -37.49 30.77
CA ASN A 36 6.41 -37.60 29.81
C ASN A 36 5.90 -37.91 28.39
N ASP A 37 4.92 -38.81 28.27
CA ASP A 37 4.29 -39.14 26.98
C ASP A 37 3.54 -37.94 26.39
N LEU A 38 2.86 -37.14 27.23
CA LEU A 38 2.23 -35.90 26.80
C LEU A 38 3.27 -34.89 26.28
N LEU A 39 4.39 -34.72 26.97
CA LEU A 39 5.45 -33.80 26.54
C LEU A 39 6.09 -34.25 25.23
N ILE A 40 6.32 -35.55 25.05
CA ILE A 40 6.81 -36.13 23.79
C ILE A 40 5.81 -35.85 22.66
N LEU A 41 4.51 -36.07 22.90
CA LEU A 41 3.46 -35.80 21.92
C LEU A 41 3.44 -34.32 21.53
N LEU A 42 3.41 -33.41 22.49
CA LEU A 42 3.39 -31.96 22.25
C LEU A 42 4.60 -31.51 21.42
N VAL A 43 5.79 -32.00 21.76
CA VAL A 43 7.03 -31.67 21.02
C VAL A 43 6.99 -32.25 19.61
N SER A 44 6.51 -33.50 19.43
CA SER A 44 6.36 -34.12 18.11
C SER A 44 5.38 -33.34 17.23
N THR A 45 4.20 -33.03 17.76
CA THR A 45 3.16 -32.28 17.06
C THR A 45 3.66 -30.88 16.70
N TYR A 46 4.33 -30.18 17.61
CA TYR A 46 4.89 -28.86 17.33
C TYR A 46 5.94 -28.91 16.19
N ARG A 47 6.83 -29.91 16.23
CA ARG A 47 7.84 -30.13 15.18
C ARG A 47 7.20 -30.43 13.83
N GLU A 48 6.16 -31.26 13.81
CA GLU A 48 5.41 -31.59 12.60
C GLU A 48 4.70 -30.37 12.04
N HIS A 49 3.99 -29.60 12.88
CA HIS A 49 3.30 -28.39 12.48
C HIS A 49 4.28 -27.36 11.92
N THR A 50 5.44 -27.18 12.55
CA THR A 50 6.49 -26.28 12.05
C THR A 50 6.99 -26.72 10.66
N ASN A 51 7.21 -28.02 10.45
CA ASN A 51 7.63 -28.56 9.15
C ASN A 51 6.55 -28.35 8.07
N ILE A 52 5.28 -28.57 8.41
CA ILE A 52 4.14 -28.34 7.51
C ILE A 52 4.05 -26.86 7.14
N ILE A 53 4.17 -25.95 8.12
CA ILE A 53 4.14 -24.50 7.88
C ILE A 53 5.26 -24.10 6.91
N SER A 54 6.50 -24.55 7.13
CA SER A 54 7.62 -24.24 6.22
C SER A 54 7.39 -24.75 4.80
N LYS A 55 6.83 -25.96 4.63
CA LYS A 55 6.48 -26.49 3.31
C LYS A 55 5.35 -25.70 2.65
N LEU A 56 4.39 -25.22 3.43
CA LEU A 56 3.28 -24.42 2.93
C LEU A 56 3.78 -23.06 2.42
N GLU A 57 4.67 -22.40 3.17
CA GLU A 57 5.31 -21.15 2.77
C GLU A 57 6.09 -21.33 1.45
N GLU A 58 6.81 -22.43 1.29
CA GLU A 58 7.52 -22.76 0.05
C GLU A 58 6.56 -22.96 -1.13
N VAL A 59 5.44 -23.66 -0.94
CA VAL A 59 4.44 -23.87 -2.01
C VAL A 59 3.78 -22.55 -2.41
N VAL A 60 3.42 -21.72 -1.44
CA VAL A 60 2.78 -20.41 -1.69
C VAL A 60 3.74 -19.50 -2.45
N THR A 61 4.99 -19.37 -1.99
CA THR A 61 6.00 -18.52 -2.65
C THR A 61 6.30 -19.00 -4.07
N ASN A 62 6.41 -20.31 -4.30
CA ASN A 62 6.63 -20.88 -5.63
C ASN A 62 5.43 -20.67 -6.56
N THR A 63 4.21 -20.83 -6.05
CA THR A 63 2.98 -20.64 -6.84
C THR A 63 2.80 -19.18 -7.24
N VAL A 64 2.95 -18.27 -6.29
CA VAL A 64 2.90 -16.83 -6.55
C VAL A 64 3.98 -16.44 -7.57
N SER A 65 5.22 -16.89 -7.37
CA SER A 65 6.32 -16.62 -8.31
C SER A 65 6.03 -17.12 -9.73
N LYS A 66 5.38 -18.28 -9.85
CA LYS A 66 4.98 -18.83 -11.15
C LYS A 66 3.90 -17.99 -11.83
N VAL A 67 2.82 -17.66 -11.11
CA VAL A 67 1.72 -16.84 -11.63
C VAL A 67 2.21 -15.46 -12.05
N VAL A 68 3.05 -14.84 -11.22
CA VAL A 68 3.66 -13.53 -11.54
C VAL A 68 4.50 -13.63 -12.82
N ARG A 69 5.35 -14.66 -12.97
CA ARG A 69 6.12 -14.88 -14.20
C ARG A 69 5.23 -15.06 -15.43
N GLU A 70 4.14 -15.82 -15.31
CA GLU A 70 3.20 -16.05 -16.40
C GLU A 70 2.51 -14.74 -16.80
N ILE A 71 2.00 -13.96 -15.84
CA ILE A 71 1.37 -12.65 -16.09
C ILE A 71 2.35 -11.67 -16.73
N LEU A 72 3.56 -11.56 -16.19
CA LEU A 72 4.60 -10.68 -16.75
C LEU A 72 4.93 -11.09 -18.19
N SER A 73 5.13 -12.39 -18.46
CA SER A 73 5.42 -12.87 -19.80
C SER A 73 4.27 -12.59 -20.78
N ALA A 74 3.02 -12.77 -20.36
CA ALA A 74 1.84 -12.48 -21.17
C ALA A 74 1.76 -10.98 -21.48
N TYR A 75 1.95 -10.13 -20.47
CA TYR A 75 1.93 -8.68 -20.61
C TYR A 75 3.04 -8.18 -21.53
N THR A 76 4.29 -8.62 -21.34
CA THR A 76 5.43 -8.28 -22.21
C THR A 76 5.20 -8.70 -23.66
N ASN A 77 4.59 -9.87 -23.89
CA ASN A 77 4.22 -10.34 -25.22
C ASN A 77 3.13 -9.48 -25.87
N THR A 78 2.13 -9.01 -25.10
CA THR A 78 1.09 -8.11 -25.62
C THR A 78 1.64 -6.73 -25.98
N ILE A 79 2.52 -6.16 -25.14
CA ILE A 79 3.19 -4.89 -25.44
C ILE A 79 4.08 -5.02 -26.66
N SER A 80 4.86 -6.10 -26.77
CA SER A 80 5.74 -6.34 -27.92
C SER A 80 4.94 -6.44 -29.23
N LYS A 81 3.77 -7.10 -29.21
CA LYS A 81 2.85 -7.15 -30.35
C LYS A 81 2.21 -5.79 -30.66
N ALA A 82 1.80 -5.03 -29.65
CA ALA A 82 1.22 -3.70 -29.83
C ALA A 82 2.25 -2.67 -30.33
N GLY A 83 3.48 -2.72 -29.82
CA GLY A 83 4.60 -1.89 -30.29
C GLY A 83 4.98 -2.18 -31.73
N SER A 84 4.98 -3.46 -32.15
CA SER A 84 5.22 -3.85 -33.54
C SER A 84 4.09 -3.43 -34.50
N ALA A 85 2.85 -3.33 -34.03
CA ALA A 85 1.75 -2.77 -34.82
C ALA A 85 1.83 -1.24 -34.93
N HIS A 86 2.31 -0.55 -33.88
CA HIS A 86 2.38 0.92 -33.87
C HIS A 86 3.53 1.48 -34.70
N THR A 87 4.68 0.79 -34.78
CA THR A 87 5.80 1.21 -35.65
C THR A 87 5.49 1.03 -37.13
N ASN A 88 4.69 0.01 -37.52
CA ASN A 88 4.30 -0.20 -38.91
C ASN A 88 3.17 0.74 -39.40
N SER A 89 2.37 1.32 -38.51
CA SER A 89 1.36 2.34 -38.88
C SER A 89 1.93 3.76 -38.94
N ILE A 90 2.89 4.13 -38.07
CA ILE A 90 3.50 5.47 -38.08
C ILE A 90 4.36 5.72 -39.33
N SER A 91 4.94 4.67 -39.93
CA SER A 91 5.73 4.78 -41.16
C SER A 91 4.89 4.95 -42.45
N LYS A 92 3.55 4.83 -42.41
CA LYS A 92 2.69 5.05 -43.59
C LYS A 92 1.88 6.35 -43.56
N GLU A 93 1.66 6.98 -42.40
CA GLU A 93 0.89 8.24 -42.31
C GLU A 93 1.73 9.53 -42.34
N THR A 94 3.05 9.46 -42.10
CA THR A 94 3.92 10.66 -42.13
C THR A 94 4.41 11.06 -43.53
N GLY A 95 4.08 10.29 -44.58
CA GLY A 95 4.46 10.58 -45.97
C GLY A 95 3.51 11.50 -46.75
N SER A 96 2.29 11.79 -46.24
CA SER A 96 1.25 12.48 -47.04
C SER A 96 0.80 13.85 -46.53
N HIS A 97 1.38 14.36 -45.44
CA HIS A 97 1.01 15.66 -44.86
C HIS A 97 2.22 16.62 -44.74
N THR A 98 3.00 16.77 -45.79
CA THR A 98 4.00 17.87 -45.91
C THR A 98 3.93 18.61 -47.25
N SER A 99 2.95 18.32 -48.11
CA SER A 99 2.87 18.89 -49.47
C SER A 99 1.75 19.91 -49.69
N THR A 100 0.98 20.30 -48.66
CA THR A 100 -0.19 21.17 -48.83
C THR A 100 -0.22 22.44 -47.97
N VAL A 101 0.85 22.75 -47.22
CA VAL A 101 0.92 23.98 -46.39
C VAL A 101 1.76 25.10 -47.04
N SER A 102 2.41 24.86 -48.18
CA SER A 102 3.33 25.83 -48.81
C SER A 102 2.68 26.86 -49.77
N LYS A 103 1.35 27.08 -49.76
CA LYS A 103 0.69 28.00 -50.70
C LYS A 103 -0.39 28.91 -50.09
N ALA A 104 -0.23 29.37 -48.86
CA ALA A 104 -1.13 30.40 -48.30
C ALA A 104 -0.50 31.19 -47.14
N SER A 105 0.65 31.84 -47.34
CA SER A 105 1.02 32.99 -46.50
C SER A 105 2.17 33.75 -47.15
N ASN A 106 1.84 34.72 -47.99
CA ASN A 106 2.74 35.80 -48.35
C ASN A 106 1.87 37.05 -48.44
N HIS A 107 1.88 37.89 -47.41
CA HIS A 107 1.94 39.34 -47.52
C HIS A 107 2.02 39.97 -46.11
N HIS A 108 3.07 40.79 -45.94
CA HIS A 108 3.30 41.81 -44.90
C HIS A 108 3.50 41.39 -43.43
N THR A 109 4.45 41.93 -42.66
CA THR A 109 5.87 42.34 -42.79
C THR A 109 6.29 42.75 -41.37
N ASN A 110 7.56 42.48 -41.05
CA ASN A 110 8.45 43.26 -40.19
C ASN A 110 8.04 43.53 -38.74
N SER A 111 8.77 42.94 -37.78
CA SER A 111 9.90 43.62 -37.12
C SER A 111 10.40 42.84 -35.87
N VAL A 112 11.65 42.38 -35.96
CA VAL A 112 12.69 42.38 -34.91
C VAL A 112 12.47 41.60 -33.58
N SER A 113 13.20 40.47 -33.49
CA SER A 113 14.26 40.11 -32.52
C SER A 113 14.03 40.09 -31.00
N MET A 114 14.34 38.92 -30.42
CA MET A 114 14.92 38.62 -29.10
C MET A 114 14.17 39.07 -27.82
N THR A 115 13.70 38.11 -27.02
CA THR A 115 14.20 37.76 -25.66
C THR A 115 13.14 37.02 -24.84
N HIS A 116 13.62 36.15 -23.95
CA HIS A 116 12.86 35.45 -22.92
C HIS A 116 11.91 36.38 -22.16
N THR A 117 10.65 35.99 -22.01
CA THR A 117 9.89 36.04 -20.75
C THR A 117 8.49 35.47 -20.93
N ASN A 118 7.99 34.88 -19.83
CA ASN A 118 6.59 34.53 -19.58
C ASN A 118 5.58 35.50 -20.22
N ILE A 119 4.46 34.97 -20.70
CA ILE A 119 3.11 35.36 -20.24
C ILE A 119 2.06 34.41 -20.83
N ALA A 120 1.30 33.85 -19.90
CA ALA A 120 -0.09 33.43 -19.97
C ALA A 120 -0.80 33.55 -21.33
N SER A 121 -1.11 32.40 -21.92
CA SER A 121 -2.34 32.25 -22.69
C SER A 121 -3.48 31.86 -21.75
N LYS A 122 -4.25 32.88 -21.32
CA LYS A 122 -5.62 32.73 -20.80
C LYS A 122 -6.50 32.16 -21.91
N SER A 123 -6.42 30.85 -22.13
CA SER A 123 -7.54 30.05 -22.60
C SER A 123 -7.98 29.22 -21.40
N GLY A 124 -9.24 29.32 -21.00
CA GLY A 124 -9.77 28.68 -19.79
C GLY A 124 -9.82 27.16 -19.92
N LYS A 125 -8.65 26.51 -19.98
CA LYS A 125 -8.53 25.06 -19.80
C LYS A 125 -9.05 24.76 -18.40
N LYS A 126 -10.21 24.12 -18.36
CA LYS A 126 -10.79 23.59 -17.13
C LYS A 126 -9.75 22.62 -16.56
N LYS A 127 -9.18 22.94 -15.40
CA LYS A 127 -8.26 22.03 -14.69
C LYS A 127 -8.95 20.67 -14.52
N SER A 128 -8.22 19.59 -14.74
CA SER A 128 -8.72 18.24 -14.48
C SER A 128 -9.02 18.07 -12.98
N ALA A 129 -9.95 17.17 -12.65
CA ALA A 129 -10.20 16.80 -11.25
C ALA A 129 -8.90 16.38 -10.53
N TRP A 130 -8.04 15.63 -11.23
CA TRP A 130 -6.74 15.20 -10.69
C TRP A 130 -5.77 16.36 -10.48
N GLU A 131 -5.67 17.31 -11.41
CA GLU A 131 -4.83 18.51 -11.25
C GLU A 131 -5.27 19.34 -10.03
N ILE A 132 -6.59 19.44 -9.81
CA ILE A 132 -7.15 20.08 -8.62
C ILE A 132 -6.75 19.31 -7.37
N LEU A 133 -6.83 17.98 -7.38
CA LEU A 133 -6.41 17.16 -6.25
C LEU A 133 -4.89 17.28 -5.99
N VAL A 134 -4.04 17.34 -7.00
CA VAL A 134 -2.59 17.54 -6.84
C VAL A 134 -2.30 18.90 -6.18
N GLU A 135 -3.01 19.95 -6.58
CA GLU A 135 -2.84 21.30 -6.03
C GLU A 135 -3.36 21.40 -4.59
N GLN A 136 -4.55 20.84 -4.34
CA GLN A 136 -5.24 20.91 -3.05
C GLN A 136 -4.77 19.85 -2.06
N LYS A 137 -4.22 18.73 -2.53
CA LYS A 137 -3.84 17.49 -1.81
C LYS A 137 -5.00 16.74 -1.13
N LEU A 138 -6.07 17.45 -0.80
CA LEU A 138 -7.29 16.97 -0.18
C LEU A 138 -8.48 17.70 -0.81
N THR A 139 -9.43 16.95 -1.37
CA THR A 139 -10.65 17.51 -1.97
C THR A 139 -11.86 16.72 -1.47
N CYS A 140 -12.81 17.39 -0.82
CA CYS A 140 -14.04 16.77 -0.35
C CYS A 140 -15.23 17.10 -1.24
N ALA A 141 -16.23 16.22 -1.30
CA ALA A 141 -17.41 16.39 -2.14
C ALA A 141 -18.14 17.72 -1.82
N SER A 142 -18.21 18.10 -0.54
CA SER A 142 -18.75 19.40 -0.10
C SER A 142 -18.02 20.63 -0.68
N SER A 143 -16.73 20.49 -1.03
CA SER A 143 -15.90 21.58 -1.54
C SER A 143 -15.92 21.72 -3.07
N VAL A 144 -16.54 20.77 -3.78
CA VAL A 144 -16.62 20.77 -5.24
C VAL A 144 -17.66 21.78 -5.72
N LYS A 145 -17.19 22.93 -6.23
CA LYS A 145 -18.07 24.04 -6.66
C LYS A 145 -18.77 23.82 -8.00
N ARG A 146 -18.30 22.89 -8.85
CA ARG A 146 -18.81 22.70 -10.22
C ARG A 146 -18.84 21.23 -10.61
N GLY A 147 -19.96 20.81 -11.20
CA GLY A 147 -20.22 19.41 -11.57
C GLY A 147 -20.86 18.61 -10.43
N SER A 148 -21.22 17.36 -10.70
CA SER A 148 -21.69 16.43 -9.67
C SER A 148 -20.51 15.96 -8.83
N PRO A 149 -20.46 16.25 -7.52
CA PRO A 149 -19.33 15.89 -6.65
C PRO A 149 -19.01 14.39 -6.70
N GLU A 150 -20.04 13.55 -6.72
CA GLU A 150 -19.92 12.09 -6.82
C GLU A 150 -19.12 11.64 -8.05
N ARG A 151 -19.38 12.22 -9.24
CA ARG A 151 -18.62 11.87 -10.46
C ARG A 151 -17.17 12.34 -10.38
N VAL A 152 -16.91 13.44 -9.68
CA VAL A 152 -15.54 13.92 -9.46
C VAL A 152 -14.79 12.96 -8.55
N ILE A 153 -15.39 12.58 -7.42
CA ILE A 153 -14.81 11.61 -6.48
C ILE A 153 -14.59 10.25 -7.16
N GLU A 154 -15.57 9.73 -7.89
CA GLU A 154 -15.44 8.46 -8.61
C GLU A 154 -14.35 8.52 -9.70
N SER A 155 -14.21 9.66 -10.38
CA SER A 155 -13.11 9.88 -11.33
C SER A 155 -11.75 9.90 -10.65
N LEU A 156 -11.64 10.51 -9.46
CA LEU A 156 -10.41 10.53 -8.66
C LEU A 156 -10.07 9.13 -8.12
N ARG A 157 -11.06 8.37 -7.67
CA ARG A 157 -10.93 6.98 -7.23
C ARG A 157 -10.32 6.12 -8.34
N ARG A 158 -10.87 6.20 -9.56
CA ARG A 158 -10.35 5.45 -10.73
C ARG A 158 -8.92 5.84 -11.11
N GLN A 159 -8.53 7.07 -10.82
CA GLN A 159 -7.16 7.57 -11.04
C GLN A 159 -6.21 7.21 -9.89
N GLY A 160 -6.71 6.51 -8.85
CA GLY A 160 -5.90 6.01 -7.76
C GLY A 160 -5.85 6.92 -6.54
N ALA A 161 -6.78 7.88 -6.38
CA ALA A 161 -6.87 8.64 -5.13
C ALA A 161 -7.33 7.75 -3.98
N VAL A 162 -6.84 8.03 -2.77
CA VAL A 162 -7.36 7.42 -1.54
C VAL A 162 -8.69 8.08 -1.22
N ILE A 163 -9.75 7.29 -1.06
CA ILE A 163 -11.09 7.81 -0.78
C ILE A 163 -11.44 7.57 0.68
N ILE A 164 -11.80 8.64 1.38
CA ILE A 164 -12.27 8.61 2.76
C ILE A 164 -13.75 8.92 2.75
N ARG A 165 -14.58 7.97 3.16
CA ARG A 165 -16.02 8.12 3.31
C ARG A 165 -16.34 8.30 4.78
N THR A 166 -16.89 9.45 5.15
CA THR A 166 -17.50 9.66 6.46
C THR A 166 -19.02 9.75 6.28
N ASP A 167 -19.73 9.81 7.40
CA ASP A 167 -21.17 10.08 7.42
C ASP A 167 -21.52 11.51 6.94
N GLU A 168 -20.60 12.47 7.12
CA GLU A 168 -20.78 13.87 6.71
C GLU A 168 -20.31 14.16 5.26
N ASP A 169 -19.24 13.52 4.79
CA ASP A 169 -18.62 13.88 3.50
C ASP A 169 -17.84 12.72 2.88
N VAL A 170 -17.49 12.87 1.59
CA VAL A 170 -16.56 11.96 0.90
C VAL A 170 -15.39 12.75 0.38
N CYS A 171 -14.19 12.44 0.87
CA CYS A 171 -12.97 13.13 0.53
C CYS A 171 -12.03 12.24 -0.28
N ALA A 172 -11.49 12.79 -1.36
CA ALA A 172 -10.37 12.23 -2.09
C ALA A 172 -9.07 12.84 -1.56
N VAL A 173 -8.09 12.00 -1.31
CA VAL A 173 -6.75 12.35 -0.83
C VAL A 173 -5.73 11.89 -1.85
N LEU A 174 -4.76 12.75 -2.13
CA LEU A 174 -3.64 12.42 -2.99
C LEU A 174 -2.80 11.28 -2.33
N PRO A 175 -2.43 10.21 -3.04
CA PRO A 175 -1.73 9.06 -2.45
C PRO A 175 -0.40 9.41 -1.78
N GLU A 176 0.41 10.26 -2.39
CA GLU A 176 1.69 10.69 -1.82
C GLU A 176 1.48 11.49 -0.53
N PHE A 177 0.42 12.28 -0.48
CA PHE A 177 0.04 13.04 0.70
C PHE A 177 -0.50 12.14 1.82
N TRP A 178 -1.26 11.10 1.47
CA TRP A 178 -1.71 10.08 2.40
C TRP A 178 -0.54 9.28 2.99
N PHE A 179 0.44 8.91 2.17
CA PHE A 179 1.64 8.23 2.62
C PHE A 179 2.46 9.08 3.60
N GLU A 180 2.72 10.35 3.26
CA GLU A 180 3.43 11.28 4.15
C GLU A 180 2.69 11.48 5.48
N PHE A 181 1.36 11.53 5.43
CA PHE A 181 0.52 11.59 6.62
C PHE A 181 0.67 10.35 7.50
N LYS A 182 0.56 9.13 6.93
CA LYS A 182 0.74 7.86 7.67
C LYS A 182 2.14 7.78 8.29
N LYS A 183 3.18 8.11 7.52
CA LYS A 183 4.56 8.13 7.98
C LYS A 183 4.75 9.07 9.18
N THR A 184 4.25 10.30 9.07
CA THR A 184 4.37 11.28 10.15
C THR A 184 3.62 10.84 11.40
N LEU A 185 2.43 10.24 11.26
CA LEU A 185 1.68 9.71 12.41
C LEU A 185 2.37 8.49 13.04
N GLY A 186 3.01 7.62 12.26
CA GLY A 186 3.76 6.47 12.80
C GLY A 186 4.89 6.87 13.77
N GLU A 187 5.46 8.07 13.59
CA GLU A 187 6.47 8.62 14.50
C GLU A 187 5.87 9.18 15.80
N VAL A 188 4.56 9.47 15.83
CA VAL A 188 3.89 10.17 16.90
C VAL A 188 3.03 9.21 17.72
N LYS A 189 3.49 8.85 18.92
CA LYS A 189 2.83 7.82 19.77
C LYS A 189 1.99 8.41 20.90
N THR A 190 1.31 9.51 20.62
CA THR A 190 0.57 10.31 21.63
C THR A 190 -0.86 10.60 21.15
N PRO A 191 -1.87 10.52 22.02
CA PRO A 191 -3.23 10.89 21.66
C PRO A 191 -3.48 12.40 21.74
N ASP A 192 -2.50 13.19 22.22
CA ASP A 192 -2.63 14.65 22.36
C ASP A 192 -2.57 15.34 20.99
N GLU A 193 -3.68 15.99 20.62
CA GLU A 193 -3.80 16.70 19.34
C GLU A 193 -2.77 17.82 19.19
N ARG A 194 -2.36 18.48 20.27
CA ARG A 194 -1.39 19.59 20.19
C ARG A 194 -0.03 19.10 19.78
N GLU A 195 0.39 17.96 20.32
CA GLU A 195 1.67 17.34 20.00
C GLU A 195 1.66 16.77 18.58
N VAL A 196 0.55 16.13 18.16
CA VAL A 196 0.36 15.67 16.78
C VAL A 196 0.41 16.86 15.80
N PHE A 197 -0.28 17.97 16.09
CA PHE A 197 -0.25 19.17 15.26
C PHE A 197 1.11 19.87 15.24
N GLY A 198 1.93 19.70 16.27
CA GLY A 198 3.31 20.16 16.27
C GLY A 198 4.18 19.42 15.25
N LYS A 199 3.81 18.17 14.90
CA LYS A 199 4.53 17.32 13.96
C LYS A 199 3.97 17.42 12.54
N LEU A 200 2.66 17.59 12.40
CA LEU A 200 2.01 17.82 11.10
C LEU A 200 2.23 19.27 10.64
N LYS A 201 3.17 19.46 9.70
CA LYS A 201 3.54 20.80 9.20
C LYS A 201 2.48 21.43 8.28
N ASP A 202 1.72 20.63 7.54
CA ASP A 202 0.69 21.11 6.60
C ASP A 202 -0.65 21.25 7.32
N GLU A 203 -1.28 22.43 7.27
CA GLU A 203 -2.63 22.67 7.81
C GLU A 203 -3.67 21.70 7.25
N ARG A 204 -3.47 21.23 6.01
CA ARG A 204 -4.34 20.23 5.39
C ARG A 204 -4.23 18.86 6.06
N MET A 205 -3.03 18.48 6.54
CA MET A 205 -2.85 17.24 7.29
C MET A 205 -3.51 17.33 8.67
N LYS A 206 -3.44 18.50 9.31
CA LYS A 206 -4.15 18.74 10.58
C LYS A 206 -5.66 18.61 10.39
N LYS A 207 -6.20 19.21 9.33
CA LYS A 207 -7.63 19.08 8.97
C LYS A 207 -8.01 17.62 8.71
N LEU A 208 -7.18 16.88 7.97
CA LEU A 208 -7.37 15.45 7.70
C LEU A 208 -7.38 14.64 9.00
N PHE A 209 -6.43 14.89 9.90
CA PHE A 209 -6.36 14.25 11.21
C PHE A 209 -7.62 14.51 12.05
N SER A 210 -8.03 15.77 12.20
CA SER A 210 -9.23 16.13 12.96
C SER A 210 -10.47 15.46 12.39
N MET A 211 -10.61 15.43 11.07
CA MET A 211 -11.72 14.76 10.40
C MET A 211 -11.72 13.26 10.72
N LEU A 212 -10.59 12.57 10.52
CA LEU A 212 -10.50 11.14 10.77
C LEU A 212 -10.76 10.78 12.24
N ARG A 213 -10.23 11.56 13.19
CA ARG A 213 -10.49 11.34 14.63
C ARG A 213 -11.94 11.60 15.00
N LYS A 214 -12.53 12.69 14.51
CA LYS A 214 -13.93 13.06 14.79
C LYS A 214 -14.88 11.93 14.38
N HIS A 215 -14.62 11.29 13.24
CA HIS A 215 -15.46 10.23 12.69
C HIS A 215 -15.02 8.81 13.12
N GLY A 216 -14.04 8.67 14.01
CA GLY A 216 -13.57 7.38 14.50
C GLY A 216 -12.76 6.56 13.48
N ALA A 217 -12.47 7.11 12.31
CA ALA A 217 -11.65 6.46 11.27
C ALA A 217 -10.16 6.37 11.65
N LEU A 218 -9.75 7.09 12.69
CA LEU A 218 -8.40 7.08 13.24
C LEU A 218 -8.44 7.13 14.76
N TYR A 219 -7.79 6.18 15.42
CA TYR A 219 -7.62 6.15 16.86
C TYR A 219 -6.24 5.61 17.26
N LEU A 220 -5.78 5.94 18.45
CA LEU A 220 -4.53 5.41 18.98
C LEU A 220 -4.84 4.15 19.78
N ASP A 221 -4.25 3.01 19.41
CA ASP A 221 -4.37 1.80 20.22
C ASP A 221 -3.53 1.95 21.50
N ASN A 222 -4.17 1.74 22.64
CA ASN A 222 -3.53 1.93 23.94
C ASN A 222 -2.50 0.83 24.25
N ARG A 223 -2.62 -0.35 23.60
CA ARG A 223 -1.68 -1.46 23.81
C ARG A 223 -0.40 -1.29 22.98
N SER A 224 -0.52 -1.08 21.67
CA SER A 224 0.63 -0.90 20.78
C SER A 224 1.22 0.51 20.83
N ARG A 225 0.42 1.51 21.26
CA ARG A 225 0.70 2.94 21.10
C ARG A 225 0.94 3.33 19.64
N GLU A 226 0.22 2.68 18.74
CA GLU A 226 0.24 2.96 17.30
C GLU A 226 -1.12 3.50 16.86
N TRP A 227 -1.09 4.33 15.82
CA TRP A 227 -2.30 4.82 15.19
C TRP A 227 -2.91 3.71 14.33
N VAL A 228 -4.16 3.39 14.62
CA VAL A 228 -4.94 2.42 13.89
C VAL A 228 -5.96 3.15 13.01
N TYR A 229 -6.02 2.72 11.75
CA TYR A 229 -6.92 3.23 10.73
C TYR A 229 -8.09 2.26 10.56
N ASP A 230 -9.31 2.77 10.58
CA ASP A 230 -10.48 1.97 10.25
C ASP A 230 -10.74 2.03 8.73
N TYR A 231 -10.36 0.95 8.05
CA TYR A 231 -10.51 0.79 6.60
C TYR A 231 -11.97 0.63 6.15
N SER A 232 -12.94 0.57 7.08
CA SER A 232 -14.36 0.70 6.74
C SER A 232 -14.68 2.09 6.18
N PHE A 233 -13.90 3.10 6.57
CA PHE A 233 -14.02 4.49 6.11
C PHE A 233 -13.03 4.83 5.00
N ILE A 234 -11.97 4.03 4.79
CA ILE A 234 -10.82 4.38 3.94
C ILE A 234 -10.65 3.34 2.84
N GLU A 235 -10.85 3.75 1.60
CA GLU A 235 -10.54 2.98 0.40
C GLU A 235 -9.21 3.46 -0.18
N GLU A 236 -8.14 2.73 0.10
CA GLU A 236 -6.86 2.94 -0.60
C GLU A 236 -6.94 2.35 -2.01
N PRO A 237 -6.29 2.97 -3.02
CA PRO A 237 -6.16 2.35 -4.32
C PRO A 237 -5.49 1.00 -4.11
N LEU A 238 -6.09 -0.08 -4.63
CA LEU A 238 -5.40 -1.36 -4.73
C LEU A 238 -4.08 -1.07 -5.45
N GLU A 239 -2.97 -1.22 -4.73
CA GLU A 239 -1.65 -0.95 -5.26
C GLU A 239 -1.57 -1.64 -6.63
N ARG A 240 -1.43 -0.84 -7.69
CA ARG A 240 -0.90 -1.38 -8.93
C ARG A 240 0.46 -1.93 -8.51
N GLU A 241 0.62 -3.25 -8.57
CA GLU A 241 1.73 -4.05 -8.04
C GLU A 241 3.14 -3.56 -8.45
N GLU A 242 3.22 -2.54 -9.31
CA GLU A 242 4.43 -1.86 -9.79
C GLU A 242 5.23 -1.14 -8.69
N ASN A 243 4.60 -0.66 -7.59
CA ASN A 243 5.34 0.09 -6.55
C ASN A 243 5.85 -0.77 -5.38
N ARG A 244 5.17 -1.87 -5.02
CA ARG A 244 5.65 -2.77 -3.94
C ARG A 244 6.90 -3.55 -4.34
N VAL A 245 7.07 -3.84 -5.63
CA VAL A 245 8.27 -4.52 -6.12
C VAL A 245 9.53 -3.68 -5.90
N ASN A 246 9.45 -2.35 -6.03
CA ASN A 246 10.62 -1.48 -5.84
C ASN A 246 11.04 -1.38 -4.36
N GLU A 247 10.11 -1.39 -3.42
CA GLU A 247 10.42 -1.37 -1.98
C GLU A 247 11.08 -2.68 -1.52
N TYR A 248 10.59 -3.84 -1.99
CA TYR A 248 11.23 -5.14 -1.72
C TYR A 248 12.60 -5.29 -2.40
N VAL A 249 12.77 -4.71 -3.60
CA VAL A 249 14.05 -4.77 -4.32
C VAL A 249 15.11 -3.89 -3.66
N GLU A 250 14.75 -2.69 -3.18
CA GLU A 250 15.66 -1.83 -2.43
C GLU A 250 16.08 -2.46 -1.08
N GLU A 251 15.15 -3.06 -0.34
CA GLU A 251 15.46 -3.79 0.91
C GLU A 251 16.39 -5.00 0.66
N TYR A 252 16.19 -5.75 -0.43
CA TYR A 252 17.08 -6.86 -0.82
C TYR A 252 18.47 -6.39 -1.28
N LEU A 253 18.56 -5.21 -1.92
CA LEU A 253 19.83 -4.65 -2.39
C LEU A 253 20.66 -4.03 -1.25
N GLU A 254 20.02 -3.53 -0.19
CA GLU A 254 20.72 -3.11 1.03
C GLU A 254 21.24 -4.30 1.85
N ALA A 255 20.51 -5.41 1.90
CA ALA A 255 20.94 -6.62 2.59
C ALA A 255 22.15 -7.34 1.93
N LEU A 256 22.51 -6.95 0.70
CA LEU A 256 23.62 -7.52 -0.07
C LEU A 256 24.88 -6.63 -0.09
N LYS A 257 24.89 -5.49 0.61
CA LYS A 257 26.06 -4.62 0.82
C LYS A 257 26.68 -4.86 2.19
#